data_AF-A0A0E2LHN7-F1
#
_entry.id   AF-A0A0E2LHN7-F1
#
_cell.length_a   1.000
_cell.length_b   1.000
_cell.length_c   1.000
_cell.angle_alpha   90.00
_cell.angle_beta   90.00
_cell.angle_gamma   90.00
#
_symmetry.space_group_name_H-M   'P 1'
#
loop_
_entity.id
_entity.type
_entity.pdbx_description
1 polymer ?
#
loop_
_entity_poly.entity_id
_entity_poly.type
_entity_poly.pdbx_seq_one_letter_code
_entity_poly.pdbx_strand_id
1 'polypeptide(L)'
;MLSKFKRNKHQQHLAQLPKISQSVDDVDFFYAPADFRETLLEKIASAKQRICIVALYLEQDDGGKGILNALYEAKRQRPELDVRVLVDWHRAQRGRIGAAASNTNADWYCRMAQENPGVDVPVYGVPINTREALGVLHFKGFIIDDSVLYSGASLNDVYLHQHDKYRYDRYHLIRNRKMSDIMFEWVTQNIMNGRGVNRLDDVNRPKSPEIKNDIRLFRQELRDAAYHFQGDADNDQLSVTPLVGLGKSSLLNKTIFHLMPCAEQKLTICTPYFNLPAILVRNIIQLLREGKKVEIIVGDKTANDFYIPEDEPFKIIGALPYLYEINLRRFLSRLQYYVNTDQLVVRLWKDDDNTYHLKGMWVDDKWMLITGNNLNPRAWRLDLENAILIHDPQLELAPQREKELELIREHTTIVKHYRDLQSIADYPVKVRKLIRRLRRIRIDRLISRIL
;
A
#
# COMPACT_ATOMS: atom_id res chain seq x y z
N MET A 1 16.22 7.13 29.94
CA MET A 1 14.96 7.90 30.17
C MET A 1 15.17 9.39 29.90
N LEU A 2 14.92 9.86 28.68
CA LEU A 2 14.73 11.30 28.43
C LEU A 2 13.48 11.73 29.20
N SER A 3 13.61 12.73 30.09
CA SER A 3 12.51 13.16 30.96
C SER A 3 11.25 13.48 30.14
N LYS A 4 10.07 13.11 30.67
CA LYS A 4 8.75 13.36 30.07
C LYS A 4 8.52 14.83 29.65
N PHE A 5 9.37 15.77 30.08
CA PHE A 5 9.26 17.21 29.87
C PHE A 5 10.00 17.78 28.65
N LYS A 6 10.70 16.99 27.82
CA LYS A 6 11.41 17.50 26.62
C LYS A 6 10.93 16.97 25.26
N ARG A 7 9.81 16.23 25.20
CA ARG A 7 9.28 15.72 23.92
C ARG A 7 8.54 16.83 23.18
N ASN A 8 8.87 17.06 21.90
CA ASN A 8 8.08 17.96 21.06
C ASN A 8 6.69 17.34 20.77
N LYS A 9 5.75 18.12 20.23
CA LYS A 9 4.37 17.64 19.95
C LYS A 9 4.31 16.39 19.06
N HIS A 10 5.30 16.20 18.17
CA HIS A 10 5.37 15.06 17.27
C HIS A 10 5.78 13.79 18.04
N GLN A 11 6.83 13.88 18.84
CA GLN A 11 7.28 12.80 19.71
C GLN A 11 6.23 12.44 20.78
N GLN A 12 5.50 13.44 21.30
CA GLN A 12 4.39 13.19 22.22
C GLN A 12 3.26 12.40 21.57
N HIS A 13 2.88 12.74 20.34
CA HIS A 13 1.86 11.99 19.59
C HIS A 13 2.24 10.53 19.44
N LEU A 14 3.46 10.22 18.98
CA LEU A 14 3.93 8.84 18.82
C LEU A 14 4.03 8.10 20.16
N ALA A 15 4.48 8.79 21.20
CA ALA A 15 4.61 8.20 22.54
C ALA A 15 3.28 7.79 23.15
N GLN A 16 2.20 8.50 22.82
CA GLN A 16 0.84 8.28 23.32
C GLN A 16 0.07 7.23 22.52
N LEU A 17 0.55 6.82 21.35
CA LEU A 17 -0.07 5.72 20.60
C LEU A 17 -0.01 4.43 21.43
N PRO A 18 -1.13 3.68 21.54
CA PRO A 18 -1.15 2.38 22.20
C PRO A 18 -0.26 1.40 21.43
N LYS A 19 0.59 0.68 22.14
CA LYS A 19 1.59 -0.24 21.58
C LYS A 19 1.36 -1.65 22.06
N ILE A 20 1.53 -2.61 21.17
CA ILE A 20 1.50 -4.04 21.47
C ILE A 20 2.95 -4.52 21.49
N SER A 21 3.35 -5.20 22.56
CA SER A 21 4.69 -5.79 22.67
C SER A 21 4.94 -6.77 21.53
N GLN A 22 6.17 -6.79 21.03
CA GLN A 22 6.55 -7.63 19.90
C GLN A 22 7.89 -8.30 20.17
N SER A 23 7.98 -9.60 19.91
CA SER A 23 9.23 -10.34 19.91
C SER A 23 9.94 -10.19 18.56
N VAL A 24 11.27 -10.10 18.59
CA VAL A 24 12.11 -10.11 17.39
C VAL A 24 11.99 -11.42 16.61
N ASP A 25 11.86 -12.56 17.31
CA ASP A 25 11.72 -13.91 16.73
C ASP A 25 10.38 -14.11 15.98
N ASP A 26 9.47 -13.15 16.13
CA ASP A 26 8.12 -13.18 15.58
C ASP A 26 7.92 -12.19 14.42
N VAL A 27 9.01 -11.66 13.87
CA VAL A 27 9.02 -10.73 12.73
C VAL A 27 9.95 -11.22 11.63
N ASP A 28 9.36 -11.69 10.53
CA ASP A 28 10.10 -12.08 9.34
C ASP A 28 9.97 -11.03 8.23
N PHE A 29 11.08 -10.80 7.54
CA PHE A 29 11.15 -9.96 6.34
C PHE A 29 11.39 -10.85 5.14
N PHE A 30 10.59 -10.68 4.09
CA PHE A 30 10.84 -11.33 2.81
C PHE A 30 11.29 -10.30 1.79
N TYR A 31 12.27 -10.67 0.99
CA TYR A 31 13.00 -9.73 0.16
C TYR A 31 12.68 -9.87 -1.33
N ALA A 32 12.02 -10.96 -1.73
CA ALA A 32 11.53 -11.17 -3.08
C ALA A 32 10.01 -11.44 -3.12
N PRO A 33 9.33 -11.11 -4.23
CA PRO A 33 7.92 -11.41 -4.40
C PRO A 33 7.61 -12.92 -4.47
N ALA A 34 8.58 -13.74 -4.90
CA ALA A 34 8.46 -15.20 -4.89
C ALA A 34 8.35 -15.75 -3.45
N ASP A 35 9.23 -15.30 -2.55
CA ASP A 35 9.19 -15.65 -1.12
C ASP A 35 7.83 -15.28 -0.50
N PHE A 36 7.27 -14.13 -0.89
CA PHE A 36 5.93 -13.71 -0.46
C PHE A 36 4.84 -14.67 -0.93
N ARG A 37 4.84 -15.06 -2.21
CA ARG A 37 3.89 -16.05 -2.75
C ARG A 37 3.99 -17.38 -1.99
N GLU A 38 5.21 -17.89 -1.86
CA GLU A 38 5.48 -19.19 -1.23
C GLU A 38 5.02 -19.18 0.23
N THR A 39 5.40 -18.15 0.99
CA THR A 39 4.95 -17.98 2.37
C THR A 39 3.43 -17.86 2.46
N LEU A 40 2.78 -17.11 1.59
CA LEU A 40 1.32 -16.98 1.60
C LEU A 40 0.64 -18.35 1.37
N LEU A 41 1.12 -19.14 0.42
CA LEU A 41 0.60 -20.49 0.15
C LEU A 41 0.81 -21.42 1.34
N GLU A 42 2.01 -21.41 1.94
CA GLU A 42 2.32 -22.21 3.13
C GLU A 42 1.43 -21.85 4.32
N LYS A 43 1.18 -20.55 4.56
CA LYS A 43 0.29 -20.09 5.63
C LYS A 43 -1.16 -20.48 5.37
N ILE A 44 -1.64 -20.37 4.13
CA ILE A 44 -2.99 -20.83 3.75
C ILE A 44 -3.12 -22.34 4.01
N ALA A 45 -2.16 -23.15 3.57
CA ALA A 45 -2.21 -24.61 3.73
C ALA A 45 -2.14 -25.06 5.20
N SER A 46 -1.42 -24.32 6.05
CA SER A 46 -1.24 -24.67 7.46
C SER A 46 -2.32 -24.12 8.41
N ALA A 47 -3.12 -23.14 7.96
CA ALA A 47 -4.11 -22.42 8.77
C ALA A 47 -5.10 -23.33 9.49
N LYS A 48 -5.31 -23.10 10.79
CA LYS A 48 -6.14 -23.96 11.66
C LYS A 48 -7.48 -23.35 12.02
N GLN A 49 -7.57 -22.03 12.10
CA GLN A 49 -8.74 -21.34 12.67
C GLN A 49 -9.35 -20.36 11.67
N ARG A 50 -8.52 -19.50 11.08
CA ARG A 50 -9.02 -18.44 10.20
C ARG A 50 -8.02 -18.02 9.13
N ILE A 51 -8.57 -17.62 7.99
CA ILE A 51 -7.89 -16.93 6.90
C ILE A 51 -8.75 -15.72 6.50
N CYS A 52 -8.21 -14.52 6.64
CA CYS A 52 -8.82 -13.30 6.13
C CYS A 52 -7.85 -12.57 5.21
N ILE A 53 -8.17 -12.57 3.91
CA ILE A 53 -7.40 -11.89 2.87
C ILE A 53 -8.06 -10.56 2.55
N VAL A 54 -7.33 -9.46 2.72
CA VAL A 54 -7.77 -8.12 2.29
C VAL A 54 -6.77 -7.54 1.29
N ALA A 55 -7.20 -7.40 0.04
CA ALA A 55 -6.39 -6.86 -1.05
C ALA A 55 -7.22 -5.90 -1.92
N LEU A 56 -6.55 -5.12 -2.78
CA LEU A 56 -7.29 -4.25 -3.72
C LEU A 56 -8.07 -5.11 -4.74
N TYR A 57 -7.47 -6.20 -5.21
CA TYR A 57 -8.08 -7.18 -6.10
C TYR A 57 -7.38 -8.54 -6.00
N LEU A 58 -8.11 -9.58 -6.42
CA LEU A 58 -7.63 -10.93 -6.68
C LEU A 58 -7.94 -11.22 -8.15
N GLU A 59 -6.92 -11.39 -8.96
CA GLU A 59 -7.08 -11.42 -10.41
C GLU A 59 -7.36 -12.83 -10.93
N GLN A 60 -8.18 -12.94 -11.98
CA GLN A 60 -8.28 -14.14 -12.80
C GLN A 60 -7.05 -14.30 -13.71
N ASP A 61 -5.89 -14.57 -13.11
CA ASP A 61 -4.66 -15.01 -13.77
C ASP A 61 -4.06 -16.21 -13.02
N ASP A 62 -2.88 -16.68 -13.40
CA ASP A 62 -2.36 -17.94 -12.86
C ASP A 62 -1.95 -17.80 -11.39
N GLY A 63 -1.39 -16.66 -11.01
CA GLY A 63 -1.08 -16.31 -9.63
C GLY A 63 -2.36 -16.23 -8.78
N GLY A 64 -3.37 -15.49 -9.24
CA GLY A 64 -4.62 -15.38 -8.50
C GLY A 64 -5.40 -16.68 -8.40
N LYS A 65 -5.43 -17.50 -9.47
CA LYS A 65 -5.98 -18.88 -9.42
C LYS A 65 -5.25 -19.74 -8.41
N GLY A 66 -3.92 -19.67 -8.36
CA GLY A 66 -3.11 -20.41 -7.39
C GLY A 66 -3.54 -20.11 -5.95
N ILE A 67 -3.71 -18.84 -5.61
CA ILE A 67 -4.16 -18.43 -4.27
C ILE A 67 -5.60 -18.87 -4.00
N LEU A 68 -6.54 -18.63 -4.93
CA LEU A 68 -7.95 -18.98 -4.70
C LEU A 68 -8.13 -20.50 -4.57
N ASN A 69 -7.43 -21.29 -5.38
CA ASN A 69 -7.44 -22.75 -5.29
C ASN A 69 -6.88 -23.23 -3.93
N ALA A 70 -5.81 -22.63 -3.43
CA ALA A 70 -5.26 -22.95 -2.12
C ALA A 70 -6.25 -22.68 -0.99
N LEU A 71 -7.06 -21.62 -1.08
CA LEU A 71 -8.11 -21.33 -0.11
C LEU A 71 -9.22 -22.40 -0.13
N TYR A 72 -9.70 -22.78 -1.31
CA TYR A 72 -10.68 -23.86 -1.45
C TYR A 72 -10.13 -25.18 -0.90
N GLU A 73 -8.87 -25.49 -1.18
CA GLU A 73 -8.24 -26.73 -0.69
C GLU A 73 -8.09 -26.73 0.83
N ALA A 74 -7.64 -25.62 1.43
CA ALA A 74 -7.56 -25.48 2.89
C ALA A 74 -8.94 -25.66 3.54
N LYS A 75 -10.00 -25.08 2.96
CA LYS A 75 -11.38 -25.20 3.44
C LYS A 75 -11.95 -26.62 3.27
N ARG A 76 -11.58 -27.35 2.21
CA ARG A 76 -11.94 -28.77 2.04
C ARG A 76 -11.29 -29.65 3.10
N GLN A 77 -10.01 -29.41 3.37
CA GLN A 77 -9.26 -30.17 4.37
C GLN A 77 -9.75 -29.88 5.79
N ARG A 78 -10.23 -28.65 6.04
CA ARG A 78 -10.71 -28.18 7.35
C ARG A 78 -12.04 -27.44 7.18
N PRO A 79 -13.17 -28.15 7.16
CA PRO A 79 -14.49 -27.54 6.96
C PRO A 79 -14.84 -26.44 7.97
N GLU A 80 -14.28 -26.50 9.18
CA GLU A 80 -14.43 -25.52 10.25
C GLU A 80 -13.61 -24.23 10.06
N LEU A 81 -12.64 -24.22 9.15
CA LEU A 81 -11.76 -23.07 8.90
C LEU A 81 -12.55 -21.84 8.43
N ASP A 82 -12.45 -20.72 9.13
CA ASP A 82 -13.11 -19.47 8.72
C ASP A 82 -12.32 -18.79 7.60
N VAL A 83 -12.81 -18.84 6.36
CA VAL A 83 -12.12 -18.26 5.20
C VAL A 83 -12.90 -17.07 4.66
N ARG A 84 -12.23 -15.93 4.49
CA ARG A 84 -12.83 -14.69 4.01
C ARG A 84 -11.89 -13.97 3.05
N VAL A 85 -12.40 -13.59 1.88
CA VAL A 85 -11.65 -12.77 0.92
C VAL A 85 -12.38 -11.45 0.74
N LEU A 86 -11.69 -10.32 0.89
CA LEU A 86 -12.24 -8.98 0.74
C LEU A 86 -11.45 -8.21 -0.32
N VAL A 87 -12.16 -7.75 -1.35
CA VAL A 87 -11.61 -7.00 -2.49
C VAL A 87 -12.42 -5.73 -2.75
N ASP A 88 -11.88 -4.80 -3.55
CA ASP A 88 -12.62 -3.58 -3.90
C ASP A 88 -13.81 -3.89 -4.83
N TRP A 89 -14.99 -3.39 -4.44
CA TRP A 89 -16.26 -3.60 -5.15
C TRP A 89 -16.21 -3.20 -6.62
N HIS A 90 -15.63 -2.04 -6.93
CA HIS A 90 -15.60 -1.53 -8.30
C HIS A 90 -14.51 -2.22 -9.10
N ARG A 91 -13.34 -2.46 -8.49
CA ARG A 91 -12.20 -3.07 -9.17
C ARG A 91 -12.49 -4.49 -9.62
N ALA A 92 -13.15 -5.30 -8.79
CA ALA A 92 -13.45 -6.69 -9.11
C ALA A 92 -14.51 -6.85 -10.22
N GLN A 93 -15.29 -5.80 -10.50
CA GLN A 93 -16.42 -5.84 -11.43
C GLN A 93 -16.16 -5.10 -12.76
N ARG A 94 -14.88 -4.92 -13.12
CA ARG A 94 -14.50 -4.41 -14.43
C ARG A 94 -13.26 -5.13 -14.95
N GLY A 95 -13.10 -5.16 -16.27
CA GLY A 95 -11.86 -5.61 -16.89
C GLY A 95 -10.68 -4.69 -16.59
N ARG A 96 -9.47 -5.19 -16.85
CA ARG A 96 -8.25 -4.36 -16.92
C ARG A 96 -8.44 -3.22 -17.91
N ILE A 97 -7.73 -2.11 -17.72
CA ILE A 97 -7.86 -0.93 -18.59
C ILE A 97 -7.49 -1.34 -20.03
N GLY A 98 -8.49 -1.33 -20.93
CA GLY A 98 -8.33 -1.71 -22.33
C GLY A 98 -8.64 -3.17 -22.67
N ALA A 99 -9.04 -4.00 -21.71
CA ALA A 99 -9.60 -5.33 -21.95
C ALA A 99 -11.12 -5.27 -22.18
N ALA A 100 -11.68 -6.31 -22.80
CA ALA A 100 -13.13 -6.44 -22.97
C ALA A 100 -13.84 -6.46 -21.60
N ALA A 101 -15.06 -5.92 -21.53
CA ALA A 101 -15.84 -5.84 -20.30
C ALA A 101 -16.48 -7.16 -19.87
N SER A 102 -16.37 -8.21 -20.70
CA SER A 102 -16.83 -9.56 -20.37
C SER A 102 -15.82 -10.26 -19.47
N ASN A 103 -16.31 -11.10 -18.55
CA ASN A 103 -15.50 -11.97 -17.71
C ASN A 103 -14.63 -11.23 -16.68
N THR A 104 -15.29 -10.51 -15.77
CA THR A 104 -14.63 -9.80 -14.67
C THR A 104 -14.17 -10.78 -13.58
N ASN A 105 -13.34 -10.31 -12.63
CA ASN A 105 -12.94 -11.12 -11.49
C ASN A 105 -14.15 -11.59 -10.67
N ALA A 106 -15.19 -10.76 -10.52
CA ALA A 106 -16.43 -11.17 -9.87
C ALA A 106 -17.14 -12.32 -10.61
N ASP A 107 -17.16 -12.29 -11.94
CA ASP A 107 -17.74 -13.40 -12.74
C ASP A 107 -16.91 -14.68 -12.59
N TRP A 108 -15.60 -14.55 -12.46
CA TRP A 108 -14.73 -15.67 -12.13
C TRP A 108 -14.96 -16.22 -10.72
N TYR A 109 -15.13 -15.37 -9.69
CA TYR A 109 -15.45 -15.83 -8.35
C TYR A 109 -16.76 -16.63 -8.32
N CYS A 110 -17.79 -16.18 -9.05
CA CYS A 110 -19.04 -16.92 -9.20
C CYS A 110 -18.83 -18.32 -9.81
N ARG A 111 -18.02 -18.44 -10.87
CA ARG A 111 -17.69 -19.75 -11.46
C ARG A 111 -16.94 -20.64 -10.49
N MET A 112 -15.96 -20.09 -9.77
CA MET A 112 -15.21 -20.83 -8.75
C MET A 112 -16.13 -21.37 -7.66
N ALA A 113 -17.11 -20.59 -7.19
CA ALA A 113 -18.10 -21.06 -6.23
C ALA A 113 -18.98 -22.18 -6.81
N GLN A 114 -19.39 -22.09 -8.08
CA GLN A 114 -20.18 -23.12 -8.77
C GLN A 114 -19.39 -24.42 -9.00
N GLU A 115 -18.09 -24.32 -9.29
CA GLU A 115 -17.18 -25.47 -9.46
C GLU A 115 -16.84 -26.17 -8.13
N ASN A 116 -17.17 -25.54 -6.99
CA ASN A 116 -16.84 -26.01 -5.65
C ASN A 116 -18.08 -26.13 -4.73
N PRO A 117 -19.11 -26.90 -5.13
CA PRO A 117 -20.33 -27.01 -4.35
C PRO A 117 -20.05 -27.56 -2.94
N GLY A 118 -20.60 -26.90 -1.91
CA GLY A 118 -20.45 -27.30 -0.52
C GLY A 118 -19.16 -26.81 0.17
N VAL A 119 -18.28 -26.10 -0.52
CA VAL A 119 -17.06 -25.50 0.06
C VAL A 119 -17.20 -23.98 0.05
N ASP A 120 -17.46 -23.38 1.21
CA ASP A 120 -17.73 -21.94 1.31
C ASP A 120 -16.43 -21.12 1.46
N VAL A 121 -16.04 -20.43 0.38
CA VAL A 121 -14.92 -19.46 0.33
C VAL A 121 -15.49 -18.12 -0.17
N PRO A 122 -16.19 -17.35 0.70
CA PRO A 122 -16.87 -16.13 0.29
C PRO A 122 -15.88 -15.04 -0.14
N VAL A 123 -16.23 -14.34 -1.24
CA VAL A 123 -15.49 -13.18 -1.72
C VAL A 123 -16.36 -11.93 -1.60
N TYR A 124 -16.05 -11.07 -0.64
CA TYR A 124 -16.79 -9.83 -0.39
C TYR A 124 -16.23 -8.67 -1.21
N GLY A 125 -17.12 -7.94 -1.87
CA GLY A 125 -16.82 -6.68 -2.54
C GLY A 125 -17.11 -5.50 -1.63
N VAL A 126 -16.07 -4.70 -1.35
CA VAL A 126 -16.13 -3.58 -0.42
C VAL A 126 -16.24 -2.25 -1.17
N PRO A 127 -17.38 -1.53 -1.11
CA PRO A 127 -17.55 -0.27 -1.82
C PRO A 127 -17.17 0.93 -0.94
N ILE A 128 -15.89 1.33 -0.96
CA ILE A 128 -15.41 2.49 -0.18
C ILE A 128 -16.02 3.82 -0.63
N ASN A 129 -16.50 3.90 -1.87
CA ASN A 129 -17.25 5.04 -2.37
C ASN A 129 -18.20 4.61 -3.49
N THR A 130 -19.10 5.50 -3.91
CA THR A 130 -20.07 5.23 -4.99
C THR A 130 -19.43 5.16 -6.38
N ARG A 131 -18.15 5.56 -6.50
CA ARG A 131 -17.34 5.51 -7.71
C ARG A 131 -15.88 5.21 -7.34
N GLU A 132 -15.23 4.31 -8.07
CA GLU A 132 -13.81 3.94 -7.88
C GLU A 132 -12.88 5.15 -7.80
N ALA A 133 -13.06 6.11 -8.72
CA ALA A 133 -12.23 7.33 -8.77
C ALA A 133 -12.29 8.17 -7.47
N LEU A 134 -13.30 7.99 -6.62
CA LEU A 134 -13.51 8.76 -5.39
C LEU A 134 -13.14 7.99 -4.10
N GLY A 135 -12.70 6.74 -4.22
CA GLY A 135 -12.22 5.95 -3.09
C GLY A 135 -12.26 4.46 -3.39
N VAL A 136 -11.20 3.75 -3.03
CA VAL A 136 -11.09 2.29 -3.13
C VAL A 136 -10.68 1.66 -1.81
N LEU A 137 -10.88 0.34 -1.70
CA LEU A 137 -10.30 -0.48 -0.64
C LEU A 137 -8.78 -0.56 -0.85
N HIS A 138 -8.04 0.24 -0.08
CA HIS A 138 -6.58 0.20 -0.06
C HIS A 138 -6.01 -0.33 1.27
N PHE A 139 -6.87 -0.88 2.12
CA PHE A 139 -6.50 -1.74 3.23
C PHE A 139 -5.70 -2.95 2.73
N LYS A 140 -4.70 -3.36 3.51
CA LYS A 140 -3.82 -4.50 3.23
C LYS A 140 -3.68 -5.39 4.44
N GLY A 141 -3.61 -6.69 4.21
CA GLY A 141 -3.25 -7.67 5.23
C GLY A 141 -3.86 -9.03 4.93
N PHE A 142 -3.03 -10.05 5.10
CA PHE A 142 -3.43 -11.46 5.07
C PHE A 142 -3.33 -11.95 6.52
N ILE A 143 -4.47 -12.00 7.20
CA ILE A 143 -4.56 -12.43 8.61
C ILE A 143 -4.81 -13.93 8.60
N ILE A 144 -3.84 -14.70 9.08
CA ILE A 144 -3.86 -16.15 9.06
C ILE A 144 -3.53 -16.64 10.47
N ASP A 145 -4.53 -17.21 11.14
CA ASP A 145 -4.50 -17.55 12.56
C ASP A 145 -4.01 -16.38 13.43
N ASP A 146 -2.85 -16.54 14.07
CA ASP A 146 -2.23 -15.59 15.00
C ASP A 146 -1.22 -14.64 14.31
N SER A 147 -1.18 -14.63 12.98
CA SER A 147 -0.19 -13.91 12.19
C SER A 147 -0.82 -12.97 11.16
N VAL A 148 -0.09 -11.90 10.84
CA VAL A 148 -0.42 -10.99 9.75
C VAL A 148 0.74 -10.97 8.78
N LEU A 149 0.53 -11.51 7.58
CA LEU A 149 1.42 -11.25 6.45
C LEU A 149 0.96 -9.93 5.82
N TYR A 150 1.82 -8.91 5.86
CA TYR A 150 1.52 -7.56 5.42
C TYR A 150 2.33 -7.21 4.17
N SER A 151 1.63 -6.83 3.10
CA SER A 151 2.24 -6.30 1.87
C SER A 151 1.32 -5.31 1.18
N GLY A 152 1.90 -4.36 0.42
CA GLY A 152 1.15 -3.51 -0.50
C GLY A 152 0.65 -4.24 -1.75
N ALA A 153 1.09 -5.49 -1.96
CA ALA A 153 0.76 -6.32 -3.10
C ALA A 153 -0.75 -6.64 -3.18
N SER A 154 -1.25 -6.70 -4.42
CA SER A 154 -2.51 -7.41 -4.73
C SER A 154 -2.18 -8.84 -5.15
N LEU A 155 -3.19 -9.64 -5.52
CA LEU A 155 -2.96 -11.05 -5.90
C LEU A 155 -3.13 -11.20 -7.41
N ASN A 156 -2.00 -11.24 -8.11
CA ASN A 156 -1.90 -11.42 -9.56
C ASN A 156 -0.51 -11.95 -9.95
N ASP A 157 -0.27 -12.26 -11.22
CA ASP A 157 0.97 -12.87 -11.69
C ASP A 157 2.23 -12.09 -11.30
N VAL A 158 2.23 -10.77 -11.50
CA VAL A 158 3.43 -9.94 -11.28
C VAL A 158 3.73 -9.69 -9.81
N TYR A 159 2.73 -9.53 -8.96
CA TYR A 159 2.96 -9.39 -7.51
C TYR A 159 3.39 -10.71 -6.86
N LEU A 160 2.99 -11.84 -7.45
CA LEU A 160 3.31 -13.19 -6.95
C LEU A 160 4.51 -13.82 -7.67
N HIS A 161 5.13 -13.10 -8.61
CA HIS A 161 6.24 -13.61 -9.45
C HIS A 161 5.92 -14.98 -10.05
N GLN A 162 4.73 -15.11 -10.65
CA GLN A 162 4.22 -16.37 -11.20
C GLN A 162 4.97 -16.80 -12.48
N HIS A 163 5.51 -15.83 -13.20
CA HIS A 163 6.35 -15.99 -14.40
C HIS A 163 7.63 -15.18 -14.20
N ASP A 164 8.36 -14.85 -15.28
CA ASP A 164 9.65 -14.14 -15.20
C ASP A 164 9.56 -12.63 -14.93
N LYS A 165 8.34 -12.09 -14.77
CA LYS A 165 8.11 -10.66 -14.51
C LYS A 165 7.56 -10.45 -13.12
N TYR A 166 8.10 -9.46 -12.41
CA TYR A 166 7.62 -9.11 -11.08
C TYR A 166 7.28 -7.62 -10.89
N ARG A 167 6.48 -7.39 -9.86
CA ARG A 167 6.13 -6.07 -9.35
C ARG A 167 6.58 -5.97 -7.90
N TYR A 168 7.61 -5.17 -7.70
CA TYR A 168 8.35 -5.09 -6.45
C TYR A 168 7.54 -4.39 -5.37
N ASP A 169 7.19 -5.10 -4.30
CA ASP A 169 6.54 -4.58 -3.10
C ASP A 169 7.36 -4.97 -1.85
N ARG A 170 6.86 -4.67 -0.65
CA ARG A 170 7.50 -5.08 0.62
C ARG A 170 6.65 -6.13 1.32
N TYR A 171 7.27 -7.04 2.07
CA TYR A 171 6.60 -8.22 2.60
C TYR A 171 7.10 -8.55 4.00
N HIS A 172 6.19 -8.56 4.98
CA HIS A 172 6.54 -8.81 6.38
C HIS A 172 5.53 -9.76 6.99
N LEU A 173 5.99 -10.82 7.65
CA LEU A 173 5.14 -11.67 8.48
C LEU A 173 5.37 -11.30 9.94
N ILE A 174 4.29 -10.94 10.63
CA ILE A 174 4.32 -10.60 12.05
C ILE A 174 3.40 -11.56 12.78
N ARG A 175 3.99 -12.44 13.60
CA ARG A 175 3.24 -13.32 14.49
C ARG A 175 2.94 -12.57 15.78
N ASN A 176 1.69 -12.19 15.97
CA ASN A 176 1.23 -11.49 17.16
C ASN A 176 -0.27 -11.70 17.30
N ARG A 177 -0.67 -12.59 18.21
CA ARG A 177 -2.07 -12.98 18.39
C ARG A 177 -2.96 -11.77 18.71
N LYS A 178 -2.53 -10.91 19.64
CA LYS A 178 -3.30 -9.73 20.02
C LYS A 178 -3.51 -8.78 18.83
N MET A 179 -2.48 -8.50 18.04
CA MET A 179 -2.60 -7.65 16.86
C MET A 179 -3.49 -8.30 15.78
N SER A 180 -3.30 -9.59 15.49
CA SER A 180 -4.09 -10.31 14.49
C SER A 180 -5.57 -10.39 14.88
N ASP A 181 -5.88 -10.62 16.16
CA ASP A 181 -7.24 -10.57 16.72
C ASP A 181 -7.87 -9.17 16.51
N ILE A 182 -7.18 -8.11 16.93
CA ILE A 182 -7.65 -6.72 16.76
C ILE A 182 -7.95 -6.40 15.30
N MET A 183 -7.04 -6.78 14.39
CA MET A 183 -7.21 -6.51 12.96
C MET A 183 -8.37 -7.33 12.38
N PHE A 184 -8.49 -8.60 12.75
CA PHE A 184 -9.54 -9.50 12.27
C PHE A 184 -10.92 -9.07 12.75
N GLU A 185 -11.06 -8.76 14.03
CA GLU A 185 -12.31 -8.27 14.62
C GLU A 185 -12.73 -6.94 13.98
N TRP A 186 -11.78 -6.03 13.79
CA TRP A 186 -12.07 -4.75 13.15
C TRP A 186 -12.54 -4.93 11.70
N VAL A 187 -11.88 -5.77 10.90
CA VAL A 187 -12.31 -6.10 9.53
C VAL A 187 -13.71 -6.73 9.54
N THR A 188 -13.97 -7.64 10.48
CA THR A 188 -15.27 -8.30 10.63
C THR A 188 -16.38 -7.29 10.91
N GLN A 189 -16.18 -6.43 11.91
CA GLN A 189 -17.20 -5.50 12.39
C GLN A 189 -17.39 -4.31 11.44
N ASN A 190 -16.29 -3.74 10.94
CA ASN A 190 -16.30 -2.46 10.23
C ASN A 190 -16.23 -2.61 8.71
N ILE A 191 -15.81 -3.77 8.18
CA ILE A 191 -15.80 -3.99 6.73
C ILE A 191 -16.82 -5.05 6.36
N MET A 192 -16.64 -6.30 6.79
CA MET A 192 -17.46 -7.42 6.31
C MET A 192 -18.96 -7.22 6.60
N ASN A 193 -19.29 -6.78 7.82
CA ASN A 193 -20.67 -6.47 8.22
C ASN A 193 -21.11 -5.03 7.85
N GLY A 194 -20.31 -4.33 7.04
CA GLY A 194 -20.55 -2.97 6.60
C GLY A 194 -21.70 -2.86 5.60
N ARG A 195 -22.41 -1.72 5.60
CA ARG A 195 -23.52 -1.51 4.68
C ARG A 195 -23.04 -1.52 3.21
N GLY A 196 -23.81 -2.16 2.34
CA GLY A 196 -23.51 -2.24 0.92
C GLY A 196 -22.34 -3.18 0.57
N VAL A 197 -21.69 -3.81 1.56
CA VAL A 197 -20.78 -4.93 1.31
C VAL A 197 -21.60 -6.15 0.93
N ASN A 198 -21.25 -6.75 -0.20
CA ASN A 198 -21.98 -7.87 -0.78
C ASN A 198 -21.00 -8.93 -1.27
N ARG A 199 -21.47 -10.19 -1.31
CA ARG A 199 -20.73 -11.29 -1.94
C ARG A 199 -20.63 -11.04 -3.45
N LEU A 200 -19.41 -11.13 -3.98
CA LEU A 200 -19.09 -11.04 -5.40
C LEU A 200 -19.08 -12.41 -6.08
N ASP A 201 -19.07 -13.48 -5.29
CA ASP A 201 -19.27 -14.86 -5.71
C ASP A 201 -20.76 -15.25 -5.83
N ASP A 202 -21.68 -14.30 -5.61
CA ASP A 202 -23.11 -14.44 -5.90
C ASP A 202 -23.46 -13.79 -7.26
N VAL A 203 -24.14 -14.56 -8.11
CA VAL A 203 -24.64 -14.11 -9.42
C VAL A 203 -25.79 -13.11 -9.30
N ASN A 204 -26.52 -13.12 -8.19
CA ASN A 204 -27.65 -12.23 -7.91
C ASN A 204 -27.26 -10.99 -7.12
N ARG A 205 -25.96 -10.69 -7.01
CA ARG A 205 -25.45 -9.50 -6.32
C ARG A 205 -26.08 -8.19 -6.86
N PRO A 206 -26.31 -7.18 -6.01
CA PRO A 206 -26.92 -5.92 -6.43
C PRO A 206 -25.98 -5.10 -7.32
N LYS A 207 -26.53 -4.21 -8.15
CA LYS A 207 -25.74 -3.24 -8.91
C LYS A 207 -25.45 -2.00 -8.06
N SER A 208 -24.37 -1.30 -8.38
CA SER A 208 -23.95 -0.08 -7.67
C SER A 208 -25.06 0.99 -7.47
N PRO A 209 -26.01 1.22 -8.41
CA PRO A 209 -27.12 2.14 -8.17
C PRO A 209 -28.07 1.72 -7.05
N GLU A 210 -28.26 0.41 -6.84
CA GLU A 210 -29.22 -0.17 -5.87
C GLU A 210 -28.74 0.03 -4.43
N ILE A 211 -27.44 -0.10 -4.19
CA ILE A 211 -26.80 0.05 -2.87
C ILE A 211 -26.17 1.43 -2.65
N LYS A 212 -26.46 2.41 -3.52
CA LYS A 212 -25.77 3.72 -3.52
C LYS A 212 -25.87 4.48 -2.19
N ASN A 213 -27.01 4.39 -1.51
CA ASN A 213 -27.22 5.06 -0.23
C ASN A 213 -26.48 4.35 0.90
N ASP A 214 -26.49 3.02 0.91
CA ASP A 214 -25.73 2.21 1.85
C ASP A 214 -24.23 2.51 1.76
N ILE A 215 -23.69 2.60 0.54
CA ILE A 215 -22.29 2.99 0.30
C ILE A 215 -21.95 4.35 0.93
N ARG A 216 -22.87 5.32 0.86
CA ARG A 216 -22.63 6.66 1.42
C ARG A 216 -22.61 6.63 2.93
N LEU A 217 -23.54 5.91 3.56
CA LEU A 217 -23.60 5.75 5.01
C LEU A 217 -22.39 4.95 5.51
N PHE A 218 -22.06 3.85 4.83
CA PHE A 218 -20.90 3.02 5.13
C PHE A 218 -19.60 3.83 5.11
N ARG A 219 -19.41 4.66 4.07
CA ARG A 219 -18.24 5.56 4.01
C ARG A 219 -18.20 6.55 5.17
N GLN A 220 -19.35 7.03 5.65
CA GLN A 220 -19.39 7.94 6.80
C GLN A 220 -18.99 7.20 8.09
N GLU A 221 -19.54 6.01 8.32
CA GLU A 221 -19.20 5.13 9.45
C GLU A 221 -17.69 4.83 9.49
N LEU A 222 -17.10 4.48 8.34
CA LEU A 222 -15.67 4.18 8.22
C LEU A 222 -14.72 5.37 8.49
N ARG A 223 -15.19 6.62 8.41
CA ARG A 223 -14.31 7.79 8.59
C ARG A 223 -13.83 7.99 10.02
N ASP A 224 -14.60 7.48 10.98
CA ASP A 224 -14.34 7.59 12.40
C ASP A 224 -13.96 6.22 13.02
N ALA A 225 -14.00 5.15 12.22
CA ALA A 225 -13.55 3.83 12.62
C ALA A 225 -12.02 3.78 12.79
N ALA A 226 -11.58 3.26 13.94
CA ALA A 226 -10.18 3.04 14.28
C ALA A 226 -10.02 1.71 15.01
N TYR A 227 -8.79 1.18 15.08
CA TYR A 227 -8.49 0.08 15.99
C TYR A 227 -8.53 0.60 17.43
N HIS A 228 -9.33 -0.05 18.26
CA HIS A 228 -9.45 0.28 19.69
C HIS A 228 -8.88 -0.89 20.48
N PHE A 229 -7.79 -0.63 21.20
CA PHE A 229 -7.14 -1.66 22.03
C PHE A 229 -6.33 -1.00 23.15
N GLN A 230 -6.14 -1.76 24.24
CA GLN A 230 -5.21 -1.37 25.30
C GLN A 230 -3.82 -1.90 24.95
N GLY A 231 -2.85 -0.99 24.88
CA GLY A 231 -1.45 -1.36 24.72
C GLY A 231 -0.90 -2.06 25.96
N ASP A 232 0.04 -2.98 25.76
CA ASP A 232 0.81 -3.68 26.80
C ASP A 232 2.32 -3.40 26.70
N ALA A 233 2.72 -2.50 25.80
CA ALA A 233 4.10 -2.04 25.66
C ALA A 233 4.28 -0.55 25.95
N ASP A 234 5.46 -0.21 26.47
CA ASP A 234 5.90 1.17 26.66
C ASP A 234 6.73 1.67 25.45
N ASN A 235 7.56 2.70 25.65
CA ASN A 235 8.37 3.29 24.59
C ASN A 235 9.84 2.84 24.65
N ASP A 236 10.18 1.83 25.45
CA ASP A 236 11.56 1.38 25.67
C ASP A 236 11.79 -0.06 25.17
N GLN A 237 10.78 -0.72 24.59
CA GLN A 237 10.87 -2.07 23.99
C GLN A 237 10.29 -2.15 22.57
N LEU A 238 10.67 -3.20 21.83
CA LEU A 238 10.12 -3.50 20.50
C LEU A 238 8.59 -3.67 20.57
N SER A 239 7.90 -2.95 19.70
CA SER A 239 6.44 -2.96 19.69
C SER A 239 5.83 -2.61 18.33
N VAL A 240 4.58 -3.01 18.16
CA VAL A 240 3.78 -2.74 16.97
C VAL A 240 2.51 -1.95 17.31
N THR A 241 2.05 -1.14 16.37
CA THR A 241 0.80 -0.39 16.47
C THR A 241 0.04 -0.50 15.14
N PRO A 242 -1.05 -1.28 15.06
CA PRO A 242 -1.90 -1.28 13.88
C PRO A 242 -2.63 0.06 13.77
N LEU A 243 -2.69 0.61 12.56
CA LEU A 243 -3.30 1.90 12.24
C LEU A 243 -4.24 1.74 11.05
N VAL A 244 -5.37 2.44 11.06
CA VAL A 244 -6.32 2.50 9.95
C VAL A 244 -6.83 3.93 9.80
N GLY A 245 -7.28 4.30 8.61
CA GLY A 245 -8.02 5.54 8.46
C GLY A 245 -8.51 5.83 7.05
N LEU A 246 -9.54 6.66 7.00
CA LEU A 246 -10.20 7.10 5.78
C LEU A 246 -10.39 8.62 5.79
N GLY A 247 -9.95 9.28 4.72
CA GLY A 247 -10.16 10.72 4.54
C GLY A 247 -9.38 11.60 5.52
N LYS A 248 -9.90 12.82 5.78
CA LYS A 248 -9.19 13.86 6.53
C LYS A 248 -8.99 13.57 8.02
N SER A 249 -9.87 12.77 8.62
CA SER A 249 -9.82 12.38 10.03
C SER A 249 -8.87 11.21 10.30
N SER A 250 -8.39 10.54 9.25
CA SER A 250 -7.53 9.35 9.27
C SER A 250 -6.42 9.43 10.33
N LEU A 251 -6.47 8.51 11.31
CA LEU A 251 -5.43 8.36 12.32
C LEU A 251 -4.10 8.02 11.67
N LEU A 252 -4.08 7.09 10.71
CA LEU A 252 -2.89 6.76 9.93
C LEU A 252 -2.23 8.01 9.31
N ASN A 253 -2.99 8.84 8.60
CA ASN A 253 -2.42 10.03 7.94
C ASN A 253 -1.92 11.07 8.96
N LYS A 254 -2.58 11.19 10.13
CA LYS A 254 -2.09 12.02 11.24
C LYS A 254 -0.79 11.46 11.80
N THR A 255 -0.70 10.15 12.01
CA THR A 255 0.51 9.48 12.50
C THR A 255 1.66 9.66 11.52
N ILE A 256 1.46 9.48 10.20
CA ILE A 256 2.50 9.76 9.20
C ILE A 256 2.97 11.22 9.26
N PHE A 257 2.04 12.17 9.41
CA PHE A 257 2.38 13.58 9.56
C PHE A 257 3.23 13.87 10.81
N HIS A 258 2.98 13.16 11.92
CA HIS A 258 3.78 13.29 13.15
C HIS A 258 5.05 12.44 13.14
N LEU A 259 5.10 11.37 12.36
CA LEU A 259 6.24 10.47 12.27
C LEU A 259 7.43 11.15 11.60
N MET A 260 7.23 11.77 10.43
CA MET A 260 8.36 12.36 9.67
C MET A 260 9.17 13.39 10.47
N PRO A 261 8.57 14.38 11.17
CA PRO A 261 9.33 15.38 11.93
C PRO A 261 10.01 14.83 13.18
N CYS A 262 9.86 13.54 13.50
CA CYS A 262 10.61 12.91 14.58
C CYS A 262 12.03 12.46 14.16
N ALA A 263 12.39 12.56 12.88
CA ALA A 263 13.73 12.24 12.41
C ALA A 263 14.79 13.14 13.06
N GLU A 264 15.69 12.54 13.82
CA GLU A 264 16.84 13.22 14.43
C GLU A 264 18.08 13.17 13.53
N GLN A 265 18.17 12.19 12.62
CA GLN A 265 19.29 11.99 11.70
C GLN A 265 18.81 11.85 10.26
N LYS A 266 17.91 10.90 9.99
CA LYS A 266 17.54 10.50 8.63
C LYS A 266 16.08 10.07 8.51
N LEU A 267 15.43 10.57 7.47
CA LEU A 267 14.14 10.07 7.00
C LEU A 267 14.34 9.32 5.68
N THR A 268 13.92 8.05 5.60
CA THR A 268 13.89 7.28 4.34
C THR A 268 12.45 7.02 3.95
N ILE A 269 12.09 7.25 2.68
CA ILE A 269 10.73 7.05 2.15
C ILE A 269 10.78 6.22 0.87
N CYS A 270 9.95 5.19 0.81
CA CYS A 270 9.55 4.56 -0.44
C CYS A 270 8.13 5.02 -0.82
N THR A 271 7.93 5.42 -2.07
CA THR A 271 6.61 5.63 -2.66
C THR A 271 6.64 5.24 -4.13
N PRO A 272 5.60 4.61 -4.70
CA PRO A 272 5.70 4.02 -6.04
C PRO A 272 5.96 5.07 -7.13
N TYR A 273 5.47 6.29 -6.90
CA TYR A 273 5.60 7.41 -7.80
C TYR A 273 5.64 8.73 -7.02
N PHE A 274 6.39 9.71 -7.52
CA PHE A 274 6.53 10.99 -6.83
C PHE A 274 5.28 11.88 -7.01
N ASN A 275 4.32 11.73 -6.08
CA ASN A 275 3.11 12.53 -6.02
C ASN A 275 2.72 12.87 -4.57
N LEU A 276 3.65 13.38 -3.76
CA LEU A 276 3.41 13.62 -2.33
C LEU A 276 2.41 14.76 -2.05
N PRO A 277 1.53 14.65 -1.04
CA PRO A 277 0.75 15.76 -0.53
C PRO A 277 1.63 16.93 -0.11
N ALA A 278 1.14 18.15 -0.32
CA ALA A 278 1.86 19.37 0.04
C ALA A 278 2.28 19.44 1.53
N ILE A 279 1.55 18.76 2.42
CA ILE A 279 1.89 18.71 3.85
C ILE A 279 3.14 17.86 4.10
N LEU A 280 3.32 16.74 3.40
CA LEU A 280 4.51 15.90 3.52
C LEU A 280 5.72 16.56 2.88
N VAL A 281 5.53 17.21 1.72
CA VAL A 281 6.59 18.02 1.09
C VAL A 281 7.11 19.11 2.04
N ARG A 282 6.22 19.74 2.82
CA ARG A 282 6.64 20.72 3.84
C ARG A 282 7.46 20.09 4.95
N ASN A 283 7.09 18.90 5.44
CA ASN A 283 7.87 18.18 6.45
C ASN A 283 9.27 17.84 5.93
N ILE A 284 9.39 17.37 4.68
CA ILE A 284 10.70 17.10 4.05
C ILE A 284 11.56 18.37 4.00
N ILE A 285 11.01 19.48 3.53
CA ILE A 285 11.74 20.75 3.45
C ILE A 285 12.16 21.23 4.84
N GLN A 286 11.32 21.04 5.86
CA GLN A 286 11.64 21.41 7.24
C GLN A 286 12.83 20.58 7.76
N LEU A 287 12.81 19.27 7.57
CA LEU A 287 13.90 18.38 7.99
C LEU A 287 15.24 18.76 7.33
N LEU A 288 15.22 19.03 6.02
CA LEU A 288 16.43 19.48 5.30
C LEU A 288 16.97 20.80 5.87
N ARG A 289 16.09 21.77 6.17
CA ARG A 289 16.47 23.04 6.81
C ARG A 289 17.07 22.86 8.20
N GLU A 290 16.64 21.84 8.93
CA GLU A 290 17.14 21.48 10.26
C GLU A 290 18.43 20.65 10.22
N GLY A 291 19.02 20.44 9.04
CA GLY A 291 20.27 19.70 8.93
C GLY A 291 20.09 18.19 8.74
N LYS A 292 18.86 17.68 8.71
CA LYS A 292 18.57 16.23 8.66
C LYS A 292 18.70 15.68 7.25
N LYS A 293 19.08 14.40 7.13
CA LYS A 293 19.13 13.71 5.84
C LYS A 293 17.74 13.20 5.44
N VAL A 294 17.43 13.25 4.14
CA VAL A 294 16.21 12.67 3.57
C VAL A 294 16.59 11.83 2.36
N GLU A 295 16.17 10.56 2.36
CA GLU A 295 16.29 9.64 1.23
C GLU A 295 14.89 9.33 0.69
N ILE A 296 14.69 9.49 -0.61
CA ILE A 296 13.43 9.19 -1.30
C ILE A 296 13.71 8.19 -2.42
N ILE A 297 13.05 7.04 -2.38
CA ILE A 297 13.18 5.96 -3.37
C ILE A 297 11.86 5.82 -4.12
N VAL A 298 11.89 6.05 -5.43
CA VAL A 298 10.74 5.96 -6.34
C VAL A 298 11.10 5.14 -7.57
N GLY A 299 10.12 4.60 -8.28
CA GLY A 299 10.35 3.95 -9.56
C GLY A 299 10.74 4.97 -10.64
N ASP A 300 11.65 4.59 -11.52
CA ASP A 300 11.80 5.27 -12.81
C ASP A 300 10.46 5.25 -13.56
N LYS A 301 10.23 6.23 -14.45
CA LYS A 301 9.00 6.28 -15.26
C LYS A 301 8.75 4.97 -16.02
N THR A 302 9.81 4.25 -16.42
CA THR A 302 9.74 2.97 -17.15
C THR A 302 9.52 1.77 -16.24
N ALA A 303 9.63 1.93 -14.92
CA ALA A 303 9.28 0.91 -13.91
C ALA A 303 7.83 1.08 -13.40
N ASN A 304 7.00 1.87 -14.08
CA ASN A 304 5.61 2.10 -13.73
C ASN A 304 4.68 1.26 -14.63
N ASP A 305 3.67 0.59 -14.07
CA ASP A 305 2.73 -0.25 -14.84
C ASP A 305 1.96 0.50 -15.92
N PHE A 306 1.83 1.82 -15.81
CA PHE A 306 1.19 2.63 -16.83
C PHE A 306 2.15 3.07 -17.92
N TYR A 307 3.45 2.81 -17.81
CA TYR A 307 4.40 3.11 -18.89
C TYR A 307 4.07 2.28 -20.12
N ILE A 308 4.08 2.95 -21.27
CA ILE A 308 3.87 2.33 -22.58
C ILE A 308 5.15 2.60 -23.37
N PRO A 309 5.86 1.57 -23.83
CA PRO A 309 7.02 1.71 -24.72
C PRO A 309 6.73 2.61 -25.92
N GLU A 310 7.76 3.29 -26.44
CA GLU A 310 7.56 4.30 -27.50
C GLU A 310 7.13 3.70 -28.83
N ASP A 311 7.48 2.44 -29.08
CA ASP A 311 7.09 1.63 -30.22
C ASP A 311 5.66 1.08 -30.11
N GLU A 312 5.03 1.16 -28.94
CA GLU A 312 3.65 0.71 -28.73
C GLU A 312 2.59 1.82 -28.96
N PRO A 313 1.32 1.43 -29.23
CA PRO A 313 0.22 2.38 -29.35
C PRO A 313 -0.04 3.19 -28.07
N PHE A 314 0.25 4.49 -28.13
CA PHE A 314 -0.02 5.43 -27.04
C PHE A 314 -1.48 5.40 -26.55
N LYS A 315 -1.67 5.25 -25.23
CA LYS A 315 -2.93 5.47 -24.51
C LYS A 315 -2.78 6.62 -23.52
N ILE A 316 -3.86 7.35 -23.25
CA ILE A 316 -3.86 8.53 -22.36
C ILE A 316 -3.28 8.21 -20.97
N ILE A 317 -3.60 7.03 -20.42
CA ILE A 317 -3.11 6.59 -19.12
C ILE A 317 -1.57 6.51 -19.07
N GLY A 318 -0.93 6.27 -20.21
CA GLY A 318 0.52 6.24 -20.36
C GLY A 318 1.22 7.59 -20.21
N ALA A 319 0.47 8.68 -20.02
CA ALA A 319 1.04 9.96 -19.62
C ALA A 319 1.30 10.07 -18.10
N LEU A 320 0.75 9.18 -17.26
CA LEU A 320 0.92 9.24 -15.80
C LEU A 320 2.39 9.17 -15.36
N PRO A 321 3.22 8.22 -15.84
CA PRO A 321 4.62 8.13 -15.40
C PRO A 321 5.40 9.43 -15.67
N TYR A 322 5.15 10.05 -16.83
CA TYR A 322 5.74 11.33 -17.19
C TYR A 322 5.27 12.49 -16.30
N LEU A 323 4.00 12.50 -15.87
CA LEU A 323 3.50 13.51 -14.92
C LEU A 323 4.20 13.39 -13.55
N TYR A 324 4.47 12.17 -13.08
CA TYR A 324 5.21 11.94 -11.85
C TYR A 324 6.68 12.37 -11.98
N GLU A 325 7.35 12.06 -13.10
CA GLU A 325 8.73 12.51 -13.35
C GLU A 325 8.82 14.05 -13.42
N ILE A 326 7.84 14.71 -14.04
CA ILE A 326 7.78 16.18 -14.04
C ILE A 326 7.66 16.74 -12.62
N ASN A 327 6.86 16.11 -11.76
CA ASN A 327 6.72 16.53 -10.36
C ASN A 327 8.04 16.34 -9.60
N LEU A 328 8.73 15.21 -9.82
CA LEU A 328 10.03 14.93 -9.23
C LEU A 328 11.08 15.94 -9.69
N ARG A 329 11.19 16.19 -11.00
CA ARG A 329 12.11 17.18 -11.57
C ARG A 329 11.90 18.57 -10.98
N ARG A 330 10.64 19.00 -10.83
CA ARG A 330 10.32 20.30 -10.21
C ARG A 330 10.68 20.34 -8.72
N PHE A 331 10.50 19.23 -8.00
CA PHE A 331 10.89 19.13 -6.60
C PHE A 331 12.41 19.24 -6.45
N LEU A 332 13.16 18.46 -7.21
CA LEU A 332 14.63 18.48 -7.23
C LEU A 332 15.18 19.84 -7.66
N SER A 333 14.61 20.48 -8.69
CA SER A 333 15.11 21.79 -9.14
C SER A 333 15.04 22.86 -8.06
N ARG A 334 14.07 22.75 -7.13
CA ARG A 334 13.90 23.69 -6.01
C ARG A 334 14.80 23.36 -4.82
N LEU A 335 15.28 22.12 -4.73
CA LEU A 335 16.05 21.59 -3.61
C LEU A 335 17.44 21.13 -4.03
N GLN A 336 17.91 21.54 -5.21
CA GLN A 336 19.18 21.11 -5.79
C GLN A 336 20.37 21.36 -4.85
N TYR A 337 20.32 22.45 -4.07
CA TYR A 337 21.31 22.72 -3.03
C TYR A 337 21.47 21.53 -2.06
N TYR A 338 20.37 20.95 -1.60
CA TYR A 338 20.39 19.81 -0.67
C TYR A 338 20.81 18.50 -1.34
N VAL A 339 20.61 18.38 -2.65
CA VAL A 339 21.15 17.26 -3.44
C VAL A 339 22.67 17.37 -3.54
N ASN A 340 23.18 18.58 -3.81
CA ASN A 340 24.62 18.83 -3.93
C ASN A 340 25.39 18.60 -2.62
N THR A 341 24.74 18.70 -1.47
CA THR A 341 25.33 18.46 -0.15
C THR A 341 25.04 17.05 0.39
N ASP A 342 24.51 16.14 -0.45
CA ASP A 342 24.09 14.78 -0.10
C ASP A 342 23.10 14.71 1.10
N GLN A 343 22.42 15.83 1.40
CA GLN A 343 21.41 15.89 2.43
C GLN A 343 20.05 15.40 1.93
N LEU A 344 19.74 15.63 0.65
CA LEU A 344 18.61 15.05 -0.05
C LEU A 344 19.13 14.03 -1.07
N VAL A 345 18.88 12.76 -0.82
CA VAL A 345 19.20 11.67 -1.75
C VAL A 345 17.90 11.22 -2.42
N VAL A 346 17.84 11.27 -3.74
CA VAL A 346 16.73 10.71 -4.52
C VAL A 346 17.25 9.57 -5.37
N ARG A 347 16.60 8.42 -5.26
CA ARG A 347 16.90 7.19 -5.99
C ARG A 347 15.78 6.84 -6.96
N LEU A 348 16.16 6.51 -8.19
CA LEU A 348 15.27 5.92 -9.19
C LEU A 348 15.53 4.43 -9.27
N TRP A 349 14.53 3.62 -8.94
CA TRP A 349 14.59 2.18 -9.09
C TRP A 349 14.23 1.76 -10.52
N LYS A 350 15.00 0.86 -11.12
CA LYS A 350 14.73 0.22 -12.41
C LYS A 350 15.50 -1.09 -12.49
N ASP A 351 14.78 -2.17 -12.72
CA ASP A 351 15.33 -3.50 -12.99
C ASP A 351 14.64 -4.09 -14.21
N ASP A 352 15.31 -4.03 -15.38
CA ASP A 352 14.78 -4.47 -16.67
C ASP A 352 13.30 -4.09 -16.84
N ASP A 353 12.42 -4.97 -17.33
CA ASP A 353 10.99 -4.67 -17.52
C ASP A 353 10.13 -4.89 -16.26
N ASN A 354 10.76 -5.13 -15.10
CA ASN A 354 10.07 -5.24 -13.82
C ASN A 354 9.59 -3.87 -13.35
N THR A 355 8.61 -3.88 -12.44
CA THR A 355 7.91 -2.65 -12.05
C THR A 355 8.01 -2.41 -10.55
N TYR A 356 8.00 -1.14 -10.16
CA TYR A 356 8.22 -0.69 -8.79
C TYR A 356 6.90 -0.33 -8.09
N HIS A 357 6.73 -0.81 -6.87
CA HIS A 357 5.56 -0.52 -6.05
C HIS A 357 5.83 -0.46 -4.55
N LEU A 358 7.06 -0.20 -4.11
CA LEU A 358 7.37 -0.11 -2.68
C LEU A 358 6.67 1.09 -2.02
N LYS A 359 6.20 0.89 -0.78
CA LYS A 359 5.78 1.97 0.14
C LYS A 359 6.32 1.72 1.52
N GLY A 360 6.77 2.78 2.17
CA GLY A 360 7.33 2.65 3.50
C GLY A 360 7.98 3.91 3.98
N MET A 361 8.22 3.95 5.28
CA MET A 361 8.94 5.04 5.90
C MET A 361 9.81 4.48 7.02
N TRP A 362 11.05 4.94 7.09
CA TRP A 362 11.96 4.70 8.19
C TRP A 362 12.37 6.06 8.76
N VAL A 363 12.19 6.23 10.07
CA VAL A 363 12.58 7.45 10.78
C VAL A 363 13.69 7.07 11.76
N ASP A 364 14.89 7.49 11.39
CA ASP A 364 16.16 7.01 11.93
C ASP A 364 16.18 5.47 11.94
N ASP A 365 16.72 4.88 12.99
CA ASP A 365 16.82 3.43 13.16
C ASP A 365 15.73 2.87 14.08
N LYS A 366 14.80 3.71 14.54
CA LYS A 366 13.85 3.37 15.62
C LYS A 366 12.42 3.18 15.18
N TRP A 367 12.01 3.75 14.04
CA TRP A 367 10.64 3.64 13.58
C TRP A 367 10.59 3.13 12.16
N MET A 368 9.71 2.16 11.93
CA MET A 368 9.40 1.66 10.60
C MET A 368 7.89 1.62 10.39
N LEU A 369 7.42 2.24 9.31
CA LEU A 369 6.03 2.17 8.89
C LEU A 369 5.89 1.18 7.73
N ILE A 370 5.20 0.08 7.99
CA ILE A 370 4.76 -0.86 6.96
C ILE A 370 3.34 -0.46 6.57
N THR A 371 3.11 -0.06 5.32
CA THR A 371 1.80 0.44 4.90
C THR A 371 1.55 0.19 3.42
N GLY A 372 0.28 0.00 3.05
CA GLY A 372 -0.17 0.11 1.67
C GLY A 372 -0.18 1.56 1.15
N ASN A 373 -0.20 2.56 2.03
CA ASN A 373 -0.43 3.97 1.68
C ASN A 373 0.62 4.49 0.68
N ASN A 374 0.15 4.93 -0.50
CA ASN A 374 1.01 5.43 -1.57
C ASN A 374 1.66 6.80 -1.28
N LEU A 375 1.39 7.39 -0.11
CA LEU A 375 1.84 8.72 0.28
C LEU A 375 1.43 9.80 -0.73
N ASN A 376 0.25 9.67 -1.33
CA ASN A 376 -0.27 10.57 -2.36
C ASN A 376 -1.55 11.32 -1.87
N PRO A 377 -2.01 12.37 -2.57
CA PRO A 377 -3.25 13.08 -2.22
C PRO A 377 -4.50 12.20 -2.13
N ARG A 378 -4.53 11.08 -2.86
CA ARG A 378 -5.64 10.13 -2.89
C ARG A 378 -5.74 9.39 -1.56
N ALA A 379 -4.64 8.83 -1.06
CA ALA A 379 -4.54 8.21 0.26
C ALA A 379 -4.86 9.19 1.41
N TRP A 380 -4.61 10.49 1.21
CA TRP A 380 -4.95 11.53 2.19
C TRP A 380 -6.45 11.88 2.27
N ARG A 381 -7.27 11.43 1.33
CA ARG A 381 -8.64 11.97 1.15
C ARG A 381 -9.71 10.95 0.79
N LEU A 382 -9.37 9.95 -0.01
CA LEU A 382 -10.32 9.16 -0.78
C LEU A 382 -10.33 7.69 -0.35
N ASP A 383 -9.17 7.09 -0.19
CA ASP A 383 -9.03 5.64 0.04
C ASP A 383 -9.08 5.27 1.52
N LEU A 384 -9.56 4.05 1.79
CA LEU A 384 -9.41 3.42 3.10
C LEU A 384 -8.03 2.78 3.15
N GLU A 385 -7.20 3.19 4.09
CA GLU A 385 -5.80 2.80 4.20
C GLU A 385 -5.52 2.20 5.59
N ASN A 386 -4.55 1.30 5.70
CA ASN A 386 -4.05 0.82 6.98
C ASN A 386 -2.52 0.72 6.99
N ALA A 387 -1.95 0.45 8.17
CA ALA A 387 -0.52 0.27 8.38
C ALA A 387 -0.25 -0.50 9.66
N ILE A 388 0.99 -0.96 9.79
CA ILE A 388 1.58 -1.40 11.05
C ILE A 388 2.79 -0.48 11.29
N LEU A 389 2.75 0.28 12.38
CA LEU A 389 3.88 1.09 12.84
C LEU A 389 4.71 0.26 13.82
N ILE A 390 5.97 0.03 13.50
CA ILE A 390 6.93 -0.66 14.35
C ILE A 390 7.80 0.39 15.05
N HIS A 391 7.94 0.22 16.36
CA HIS A 391 8.86 0.98 17.20
C HIS A 391 9.91 0.03 17.76
N ASP A 392 11.16 0.26 17.39
CA ASP A 392 12.32 -0.56 17.72
C ASP A 392 13.38 0.30 18.44
N PRO A 393 13.15 0.69 19.71
CA PRO A 393 14.03 1.60 20.43
C PRO A 393 15.41 0.99 20.77
N GLN A 394 15.49 -0.35 20.82
CA GLN A 394 16.70 -1.12 21.14
C GLN A 394 17.42 -1.65 19.89
N LEU A 395 16.90 -1.39 18.70
CA LEU A 395 17.50 -1.76 17.40
C LEU A 395 17.55 -3.29 17.18
N GLU A 396 16.59 -4.02 17.73
CA GLU A 396 16.50 -5.48 17.68
C GLU A 396 16.27 -5.99 16.25
N LEU A 397 15.62 -5.20 15.38
CA LEU A 397 15.37 -5.52 13.97
C LEU A 397 16.40 -4.89 13.02
N ALA A 398 17.52 -4.37 13.54
CA ALA A 398 18.51 -3.69 12.71
C ALA A 398 19.04 -4.54 11.54
N PRO A 399 19.45 -5.81 11.74
CA PRO A 399 19.97 -6.63 10.64
C PRO A 399 18.94 -6.81 9.51
N GLN A 400 17.68 -7.09 9.86
CA GLN A 400 16.60 -7.30 8.88
C GLN A 400 16.29 -6.00 8.12
N ARG A 401 16.24 -4.87 8.83
CA ARG A 401 15.99 -3.54 8.26
C ARG A 401 17.11 -3.11 7.32
N GLU A 402 18.36 -3.30 7.72
CA GLU A 402 19.53 -2.94 6.91
C GLU A 402 19.56 -3.76 5.62
N LYS A 403 19.38 -5.08 5.73
CA LYS A 403 19.27 -5.97 4.56
C LYS A 403 18.11 -5.57 3.64
N GLU A 404 16.94 -5.24 4.19
CA GLU A 404 15.80 -4.76 3.38
C GLU A 404 16.18 -3.50 2.60
N LEU A 405 16.75 -2.50 3.27
CA LEU A 405 17.12 -1.24 2.66
C LEU A 405 18.30 -1.36 1.70
N GLU A 406 19.22 -2.31 1.89
CA GLU A 406 20.30 -2.61 0.94
C GLU A 406 19.74 -3.19 -0.36
N LEU A 407 18.89 -4.21 -0.29
CA LEU A 407 18.26 -4.83 -1.46
C LEU A 407 17.34 -3.86 -2.20
N ILE A 408 16.57 -3.03 -1.47
CA ILE A 408 15.77 -1.96 -2.08
C ILE A 408 16.64 -0.99 -2.91
N ARG A 409 17.90 -0.77 -2.50
CA ARG A 409 18.83 0.15 -3.17
C ARG A 409 19.60 -0.48 -4.33
N GLU A 410 19.62 -1.81 -4.46
CA GLU A 410 20.43 -2.55 -5.43
C GLU A 410 20.20 -2.05 -6.87
N HIS A 411 18.96 -2.04 -7.33
CA HIS A 411 18.58 -1.61 -8.68
C HIS A 411 18.25 -0.11 -8.74
N THR A 412 18.98 0.72 -7.98
CA THR A 412 18.73 2.17 -7.93
C THR A 412 19.87 3.02 -8.47
N THR A 413 19.50 4.08 -9.17
CA THR A 413 20.42 5.15 -9.57
C THR A 413 20.15 6.40 -8.74
N ILE A 414 21.21 7.05 -8.24
CA ILE A 414 21.09 8.30 -7.49
C ILE A 414 21.01 9.46 -8.49
N VAL A 415 19.96 10.27 -8.38
CA VAL A 415 19.80 11.50 -9.19
C VAL A 415 20.72 12.58 -8.63
N LYS A 416 21.74 12.99 -9.38
CA LYS A 416 22.73 13.99 -8.94
C LYS A 416 22.29 15.40 -9.26
N HIS A 417 21.54 15.59 -10.34
CA HIS A 417 21.01 16.88 -10.72
C HIS A 417 19.61 16.76 -11.30
N TYR A 418 18.75 17.76 -11.08
CA TYR A 418 17.38 17.74 -11.63
C TYR A 418 17.36 17.63 -13.17
N ARG A 419 18.47 17.97 -13.84
CA ARG A 419 18.65 17.89 -15.29
C ARG A 419 18.86 16.46 -15.80
N ASP A 420 19.21 15.52 -14.92
CA ASP A 420 19.39 14.10 -15.27
C ASP A 420 18.04 13.44 -15.60
N LEU A 421 16.95 14.00 -15.05
CA LEU A 421 15.59 13.63 -15.44
C LEU A 421 15.23 14.26 -16.79
N GLN A 422 14.38 13.63 -17.57
CA GLN A 422 13.91 14.23 -18.82
C GLN A 422 13.00 15.44 -18.55
N SER A 423 12.98 16.36 -19.51
CA SER A 423 12.05 17.50 -19.54
C SER A 423 10.90 17.22 -20.52
N ILE A 424 9.87 18.06 -20.50
CA ILE A 424 8.74 17.96 -21.44
C ILE A 424 9.20 18.05 -22.91
N ALA A 425 10.33 18.70 -23.19
CA ALA A 425 10.86 18.80 -24.55
C ALA A 425 11.34 17.44 -25.08
N ASP A 426 11.86 16.60 -24.19
CA ASP A 426 12.52 15.32 -24.48
C ASP A 426 11.51 14.16 -24.61
N TYR A 427 10.29 14.34 -24.11
CA TYR A 427 9.25 13.30 -24.16
C TYR A 427 8.73 13.01 -25.56
N PRO A 428 8.20 11.79 -25.78
CA PRO A 428 7.53 11.42 -27.02
C PRO A 428 6.49 12.45 -27.45
N VAL A 429 6.39 12.69 -28.77
CA VAL A 429 5.58 13.78 -29.33
C VAL A 429 4.12 13.72 -28.84
N LYS A 430 3.53 12.52 -28.78
CA LYS A 430 2.14 12.31 -28.33
C LYS A 430 1.98 12.68 -26.84
N VAL A 431 2.88 12.21 -25.98
CA VAL A 431 2.92 12.51 -24.54
C VAL A 431 3.09 14.02 -24.32
N ARG A 432 4.07 14.63 -24.98
CA ARG A 432 4.36 16.07 -24.91
C ARG A 432 3.15 16.93 -25.28
N LYS A 433 2.47 16.60 -26.39
CA LYS A 433 1.25 17.30 -26.84
C LYS A 433 0.14 17.19 -25.79
N LEU A 434 -0.10 16.00 -25.25
CA LEU A 434 -1.12 15.78 -24.22
C LEU A 434 -0.81 16.57 -22.94
N ILE A 435 0.40 16.47 -22.40
CA ILE A 435 0.79 17.16 -21.17
C ILE A 435 0.66 18.68 -21.32
N ARG A 436 1.09 19.25 -22.46
CA ARG A 436 0.92 20.69 -22.74
C ARG A 436 -0.55 21.09 -22.77
N ARG A 437 -1.42 20.27 -23.36
CA ARG A 437 -2.88 20.49 -23.35
C ARG A 437 -3.43 20.46 -21.93
N LEU A 438 -3.13 19.42 -21.15
CA LEU A 438 -3.60 19.24 -19.77
C LEU A 438 -3.21 20.41 -18.86
N ARG A 439 -2.00 20.93 -19.01
CA ARG A 439 -1.50 22.09 -18.25
C ARG A 439 -2.19 23.40 -18.61
N ARG A 440 -2.48 23.64 -19.90
CA ARG A 440 -3.19 24.85 -20.33
C ARG A 440 -4.57 24.96 -19.67
N ILE A 441 -5.25 23.83 -19.53
CA ILE A 441 -6.58 23.75 -18.89
C ILE A 441 -6.53 23.39 -17.39
N ARG A 442 -5.33 23.33 -16.78
CA ARG A 442 -5.09 23.02 -15.36
C ARG A 442 -5.67 21.69 -14.86
N ILE A 443 -5.93 20.73 -15.75
CA ILE A 443 -6.43 19.39 -15.41
C ILE A 443 -5.31 18.50 -14.83
N ASP A 444 -4.05 18.80 -15.12
CA ASP A 444 -2.90 18.12 -14.53
C ASP A 444 -2.93 18.13 -12.99
N ARG A 445 -3.41 19.23 -12.39
CA ARG A 445 -3.61 19.35 -10.93
C ARG A 445 -4.76 18.52 -10.38
N LEU A 446 -5.77 18.22 -11.20
CA LEU A 446 -6.88 17.36 -10.82
C LEU A 446 -6.46 15.89 -10.89
N ILE A 447 -5.74 15.51 -11.96
CA ILE A 447 -5.16 14.18 -12.14
C ILE A 447 -4.29 13.83 -10.94
N SER A 448 -3.35 14.71 -10.54
CA SER A 448 -2.48 14.46 -9.39
C SER A 448 -3.20 14.38 -8.04
N ARG A 449 -4.47 14.78 -7.96
CA ARG A 449 -5.28 14.66 -6.74
C ARG A 449 -6.08 13.37 -6.66
N ILE A 450 -6.30 12.71 -7.80
CA ILE A 450 -7.22 11.57 -7.94
C ILE A 450 -6.45 10.28 -8.29
N LEU A 451 -5.28 10.42 -8.93
CA LEU A 451 -4.42 9.35 -9.45
C LEU A 451 -2.98 9.46 -8.91
#